data_AF-A0A8J7TTX0-F1
#
_entry.id   AF-A0A8J7TTX0-F1
#
_cell.length_a   1.000
_cell.length_b   1.000
_cell.length_c   1.000
_cell.angle_alpha   90.00
_cell.angle_beta   90.00
_cell.angle_gamma   90.00
#
_symmetry.space_group_name_H-M   'P 1'
#
loop_
_entity.id
_entity.type
_entity.pdbx_description
1 polymer ?
#
loop_
_entity_poly.entity_id
_entity_poly.type
_entity_poly.pdbx_seq_one_letter_code
_entity_poly.pdbx_strand_id
1 'polypeptide(L)'
;MHMRRTITVLAAALSLAFAGASIARDIEDGRLIIKITKDGKYQVGDAVTVDKVGMYGAVGGFYQEGLDKNKPLRGILVKKAEKANDEQKHMIYVTGKRMSLPVYLDVDGKEQVYTEPEPAPAAPAAPAAAPAAEAAPVPAAAPAPAPQADPNKH
;
A
#
# COMPACT_ATOMS: atom_id res chain seq x y z
N MET A 1 4.26 63.95 17.70
CA MET A 1 4.36 62.87 16.69
C MET A 1 4.85 61.55 17.30
N HIS A 2 4.10 60.92 18.23
CA HIS A 2 4.59 59.69 18.89
C HIS A 2 3.58 58.54 19.02
N MET A 3 2.40 58.65 18.40
CA MET A 3 1.35 57.62 18.48
C MET A 3 1.31 56.66 17.28
N ARG A 4 2.03 56.96 16.20
CA ARG A 4 1.99 56.20 14.93
C ARG A 4 3.05 55.10 14.81
N ARG A 5 3.94 54.94 15.79
CA ARG A 5 5.08 54.00 15.72
C ARG A 5 4.89 52.70 16.51
N THR A 6 3.94 52.64 17.44
CA THR A 6 3.72 51.47 18.31
C THR A 6 2.76 50.43 17.73
N ILE A 7 1.92 50.80 16.75
CA ILE A 7 0.93 49.88 16.16
C ILE A 7 1.60 48.91 15.16
N THR A 8 2.72 49.29 14.56
CA THR A 8 3.37 48.49 13.51
C THR A 8 4.12 47.26 14.03
N VAL A 9 4.47 47.22 15.31
CA VAL A 9 5.22 46.09 15.89
C VAL A 9 4.27 44.94 16.31
N LEU A 10 3.03 45.25 16.67
CA LEU A 10 2.06 44.23 17.10
C LEU A 10 1.56 43.35 15.92
N ALA A 11 1.56 43.89 14.70
CA ALA A 11 1.14 43.16 13.50
C ALA A 11 2.18 42.15 12.98
N ALA A 12 3.45 42.28 13.36
CA ALA A 12 4.51 41.35 12.95
C ALA A 12 4.61 40.10 13.85
N ALA A 13 4.15 40.19 15.10
CA ALA A 13 4.22 39.08 16.06
C ALA A 13 3.04 38.09 15.90
N LEU A 14 1.91 38.52 15.33
CA LEU A 14 0.74 37.65 15.16
C LEU A 14 0.82 36.74 13.91
N SER A 15 1.70 37.05 12.97
CA SER A 15 1.86 36.31 11.72
C SER A 15 2.67 35.01 11.87
N LEU A 16 3.36 34.82 13.00
CA LEU A 16 4.22 33.66 13.23
C LEU A 16 3.53 32.50 13.96
N ALA A 17 2.25 32.64 14.33
CA ALA A 17 1.54 31.64 15.14
C ALA A 17 0.73 30.61 14.34
N PHE A 18 0.64 30.71 13.00
CA PHE A 18 -0.25 29.86 12.20
C PHE A 18 0.41 28.70 11.44
N ALA A 19 1.71 28.48 11.57
CA ALA A 19 2.41 27.42 10.84
C ALA A 19 2.44 26.05 11.56
N GLY A 20 1.86 25.92 12.76
CA GLY A 20 2.02 24.71 13.60
C GLY A 20 0.80 23.80 13.77
N ALA A 21 -0.40 24.19 13.31
CA ALA A 21 -1.64 23.50 13.71
C ALA A 21 -2.12 22.39 12.75
N SER A 22 -1.50 22.21 11.58
CA SER A 22 -2.02 21.29 10.56
C SER A 22 -1.75 19.81 10.87
N ILE A 23 -0.63 19.50 11.53
CA ILE A 23 -0.18 18.12 11.77
C ILE A 23 -1.01 17.43 12.89
N ALA A 24 -1.61 18.22 13.79
CA ALA A 24 -2.37 17.73 14.93
C ALA A 24 -3.70 17.04 14.57
N ARG A 25 -4.19 17.18 13.33
CA ARG A 25 -5.41 16.48 12.88
C ARG A 25 -5.14 15.14 12.20
N ASP A 26 -3.92 14.94 11.72
CA ASP A 26 -3.54 13.74 10.98
C ASP A 26 -3.08 12.63 11.92
N ILE A 27 -2.72 12.99 13.15
CA ILE A 27 -2.03 12.12 14.10
C ILE A 27 -2.64 12.26 15.50
N GLU A 28 -3.04 11.12 16.08
CA GLU A 28 -3.68 11.03 17.40
C GLU A 28 -2.83 10.11 18.30
N ASP A 29 -2.33 10.65 19.42
CA ASP A 29 -1.42 9.94 20.34
C ASP A 29 -0.17 9.34 19.68
N GLY A 30 0.34 10.01 18.64
CA GLY A 30 1.47 9.52 17.85
C GLY A 30 1.08 8.39 16.88
N ARG A 31 -0.20 8.17 16.63
CA ARG A 31 -0.71 7.20 15.65
C ARG A 31 -1.29 7.92 14.45
N LEU A 32 -0.94 7.47 13.26
CA LEU A 32 -1.43 8.05 12.01
C LEU A 32 -2.90 7.69 11.82
N ILE A 33 -3.76 8.68 11.69
CA ILE A 33 -5.18 8.45 11.43
C ILE A 33 -5.37 8.05 9.97
N ILE A 34 -6.06 6.94 9.73
CA ILE A 34 -6.54 6.52 8.41
C ILE A 34 -8.06 6.45 8.46
N LYS A 35 -8.74 7.13 7.54
CA LYS A 35 -10.19 7.03 7.35
C LYS A 35 -10.46 6.28 6.06
N ILE A 36 -11.41 5.36 6.10
CA ILE A 36 -11.87 4.65 4.90
C ILE A 36 -12.90 5.51 4.17
N THR A 37 -12.73 5.66 2.85
CA THR A 37 -13.73 6.27 1.99
C THR A 37 -14.55 5.19 1.27
N LYS A 38 -15.78 5.55 0.89
CA LYS A 38 -16.72 4.62 0.23
C LYS A 38 -16.27 4.22 -1.18
N ASP A 39 -15.31 4.94 -1.76
CA ASP A 39 -14.81 4.73 -3.12
C ASP A 39 -13.64 3.73 -3.18
N GLY A 40 -13.40 2.97 -2.11
CA GLY A 40 -12.27 2.04 -2.02
C GLY A 40 -10.92 2.73 -1.78
N LYS A 41 -10.92 4.03 -1.47
CA LYS A 41 -9.72 4.82 -1.19
C LYS A 41 -9.46 4.96 0.31
N TYR A 42 -8.25 5.38 0.62
CA TYR A 42 -7.76 5.60 1.98
C TYR A 42 -7.47 7.08 2.13
N GLN A 43 -8.10 7.71 3.12
CA GLN A 43 -7.72 9.05 3.53
C GLN A 43 -6.69 8.91 4.66
N VAL A 44 -5.44 9.21 4.34
CA VAL A 44 -4.31 9.22 5.27
C VAL A 44 -4.18 10.63 5.84
N GLY A 45 -4.35 10.74 7.15
CA GLY A 45 -4.57 12.03 7.81
C GLY A 45 -5.89 12.68 7.41
N ASP A 46 -5.89 14.00 7.33
CA ASP A 46 -7.00 14.88 6.97
C ASP A 46 -6.84 15.38 5.52
N ALA A 47 -5.63 15.37 4.97
CA ALA A 47 -5.32 16.00 3.69
C ALA A 47 -5.17 15.05 2.48
N VAL A 48 -4.76 13.79 2.68
CA VAL A 48 -4.30 12.95 1.55
C VAL A 48 -5.24 11.77 1.32
N THR A 49 -6.00 11.79 0.22
CA THR A 49 -6.79 10.64 -0.22
C THR A 49 -6.04 9.90 -1.32
N VAL A 50 -5.77 8.62 -1.10
CA VAL A 50 -4.96 7.78 -1.97
C VAL A 50 -5.62 6.44 -2.23
N ASP A 51 -5.35 5.87 -3.40
CA ASP A 51 -5.74 4.50 -3.72
C ASP A 51 -4.81 3.48 -3.01
N LYS A 52 -5.09 2.18 -3.16
CA LYS A 52 -4.37 1.07 -2.50
C LYS A 52 -2.84 1.16 -2.57
N VAL A 53 -2.30 1.48 -3.74
CA VAL A 53 -0.85 1.60 -3.97
C VAL A 53 -0.29 2.86 -3.31
N GLY A 54 -1.02 3.97 -3.42
CA GLY A 54 -0.61 5.25 -2.84
C GLY A 54 -0.64 5.25 -1.31
N MET A 55 -1.49 4.43 -0.69
CA MET A 55 -1.55 4.28 0.77
C MET A 55 -0.20 3.90 1.38
N TYR A 56 0.50 2.91 0.80
CA TYR A 56 1.82 2.51 1.30
C TYR A 56 2.83 3.66 1.22
N GLY A 57 2.84 4.39 0.10
CA GLY A 57 3.72 5.55 -0.07
C GLY A 57 3.40 6.68 0.89
N ALA A 58 2.11 6.99 1.08
CA ALA A 58 1.66 8.03 1.99
C ALA A 58 2.04 7.72 3.45
N VAL A 59 1.71 6.52 3.95
CA VAL A 59 2.10 6.09 5.30
C VAL A 59 3.63 6.09 5.44
N GLY A 60 4.36 5.69 4.40
CA GLY A 60 5.82 5.73 4.37
C GLY A 60 6.41 7.13 4.44
N GLY A 61 5.74 8.11 3.81
CA GLY A 61 6.08 9.53 3.95
C GLY A 61 5.98 9.98 5.40
N PHE A 62 4.83 9.75 6.06
CA PHE A 62 4.68 10.08 7.48
C PHE A 62 5.62 9.29 8.39
N TYR A 63 5.97 8.05 8.04
CA TYR A 63 6.93 7.24 8.79
C TYR A 63 8.36 7.79 8.70
N GLN A 64 8.79 8.23 7.52
CA GLN A 64 10.11 8.82 7.32
C GLN A 64 10.21 10.25 7.86
N GLU A 65 9.16 11.06 7.68
CA GLU A 65 9.13 12.46 8.13
C GLU A 65 8.88 12.57 9.64
N GLY A 66 8.21 11.57 10.24
CA GLY A 66 7.85 11.54 11.66
C GLY A 66 6.83 12.63 12.04
N LEU A 67 6.32 12.59 13.28
CA LEU A 67 5.66 13.78 13.85
C LEU A 67 6.67 14.92 13.98
N ASP A 68 7.87 14.53 14.38
CA ASP A 68 9.07 15.33 14.56
C ASP A 68 10.28 14.42 14.32
N LYS A 69 11.44 15.00 14.00
CA LYS A 69 12.71 14.24 13.87
C LYS A 69 13.05 13.36 15.08
N ASN A 70 12.45 13.64 16.23
CA ASN A 70 12.66 12.93 17.50
C ASN A 70 11.45 12.08 17.95
N LYS A 71 10.33 12.07 17.21
CA LYS A 71 9.12 11.34 17.57
C LYS A 71 8.61 10.54 16.37
N PRO A 72 9.02 9.27 16.22
CA PRO A 72 8.49 8.41 15.19
C PRO A 72 7.01 8.10 15.45
N LEU A 73 6.31 7.73 14.38
CA LEU A 73 4.98 7.16 14.48
C LEU A 73 4.98 5.92 15.39
N ARG A 74 4.01 5.85 16.28
CA ARG A 74 3.81 4.74 17.22
C ARG A 74 2.80 3.71 16.73
N GLY A 75 2.08 4.01 15.66
CA GLY A 75 1.07 3.11 15.10
C GLY A 75 0.20 3.76 14.04
N ILE A 76 -0.79 3.00 13.59
CA ILE A 76 -1.82 3.42 12.63
C ILE A 76 -3.18 3.26 13.32
N LEU A 77 -4.00 4.31 13.34
CA LEU A 77 -5.36 4.29 13.87
C LEU A 77 -6.36 4.41 12.72
N VAL A 78 -7.14 3.36 12.47
CA VAL A 78 -8.18 3.38 11.45
C VAL A 78 -9.49 3.82 12.08
N LYS A 79 -9.95 5.04 11.77
CA LYS A 79 -11.23 5.55 12.28
C LYS A 79 -12.39 4.98 11.48
N LYS A 80 -13.49 4.67 12.19
CA LYS A 80 -14.71 4.11 11.60
C LYS A 80 -14.44 2.82 10.83
N ALA A 81 -13.65 1.93 11.43
CA ALA A 81 -13.21 0.69 10.83
C ALA A 81 -14.36 -0.29 10.53
N GLU A 82 -15.55 -0.07 11.11
CA GLU A 82 -16.78 -0.77 10.75
C GLU A 82 -17.19 -0.55 9.28
N LYS A 83 -16.72 0.54 8.65
CA LYS A 83 -16.96 0.84 7.24
C LYS A 83 -15.92 0.26 6.30
N ALA A 84 -14.86 -0.33 6.84
CA ALA A 84 -13.77 -0.91 6.08
C ALA A 84 -14.13 -2.33 5.61
N ASN A 85 -13.96 -2.60 4.32
CA ASN A 85 -14.03 -3.97 3.80
C ASN A 85 -12.80 -4.77 4.25
N ASP A 86 -12.89 -6.10 4.22
CA ASP A 86 -11.80 -6.98 4.67
C ASP A 86 -10.50 -6.75 3.88
N GLU A 87 -10.59 -6.47 2.58
CA GLU A 87 -9.42 -6.11 1.77
C GLU A 87 -8.74 -4.83 2.28
N GLN A 88 -9.51 -3.84 2.71
CA GLN A 88 -8.97 -2.57 3.20
C GLN A 88 -8.28 -2.75 4.55
N LYS A 89 -8.88 -3.54 5.45
CA LYS A 89 -8.27 -3.91 6.73
C LYS A 89 -6.98 -4.69 6.52
N HIS A 90 -6.99 -5.66 5.60
CA HIS A 90 -5.82 -6.43 5.22
C HIS A 90 -4.68 -5.55 4.70
N MET A 91 -4.98 -4.64 3.78
CA MET A 91 -3.96 -3.74 3.22
C MET A 91 -3.34 -2.82 4.27
N ILE A 92 -4.15 -2.28 5.18
CA ILE A 92 -3.65 -1.45 6.28
C ILE A 92 -2.78 -2.29 7.21
N TYR A 93 -3.18 -3.52 7.51
CA TYR A 93 -2.39 -4.45 8.32
C TYR A 93 -1.05 -4.81 7.68
N VAL A 94 -1.02 -5.17 6.39
CA VAL A 94 0.22 -5.47 5.67
C VAL A 94 1.15 -4.25 5.65
N THR A 95 0.59 -3.06 5.46
CA THR A 95 1.35 -1.79 5.54
C THR A 95 1.94 -1.57 6.92
N GLY A 96 1.12 -1.68 7.97
CA GLY A 96 1.56 -1.54 9.36
C GLY A 96 2.65 -2.55 9.71
N LYS A 97 2.45 -3.83 9.38
CA LYS A 97 3.42 -4.90 9.61
C LYS A 97 4.75 -4.64 8.90
N ARG A 98 4.72 -4.18 7.65
CA ARG A 98 5.94 -3.87 6.88
C ARG A 98 6.73 -2.69 7.47
N MET A 99 6.04 -1.77 8.14
CA MET A 99 6.64 -0.62 8.83
C MET A 99 6.88 -0.86 10.33
N SER A 100 6.62 -2.08 10.83
CA SER A 100 6.65 -2.39 12.27
C SER A 100 5.78 -1.46 13.13
N LEU A 101 4.67 -0.98 12.55
CA LEU A 101 3.69 -0.13 13.21
C LEU A 101 2.47 -0.97 13.62
N PRO A 102 2.07 -0.96 14.91
CA PRO A 102 0.83 -1.59 15.33
C PRO A 102 -0.37 -0.87 14.71
N VAL A 103 -1.36 -1.65 14.26
CA VAL A 103 -2.61 -1.16 13.68
C VAL A 103 -3.72 -1.27 14.72
N TYR A 104 -4.44 -0.18 14.92
CA TYR A 104 -5.60 -0.07 15.79
C TYR A 104 -6.82 0.20 14.91
N LEU A 105 -7.89 -0.55 15.10
CA LEU A 105 -9.18 -0.29 14.47
C LEU A 105 -10.09 0.33 15.52
N ASP A 106 -10.60 1.52 15.24
CA ASP A 106 -11.68 2.13 16.00
C ASP A 106 -13.00 1.65 15.40
N VAL A 107 -13.68 0.78 16.15
CA VAL A 107 -15.01 0.26 15.83
C VAL A 107 -15.97 0.83 16.87
N ASP A 108 -16.91 1.67 16.41
CA ASP A 108 -17.92 2.31 17.28
C ASP A 108 -17.34 3.09 18.48
N GLY A 109 -16.20 3.75 18.31
CA GLY A 109 -15.52 4.52 19.37
C GLY A 109 -14.70 3.65 20.32
N LYS A 110 -14.56 2.35 20.02
CA LYS A 110 -13.68 1.43 20.76
C LYS A 110 -12.49 1.05 19.91
N GLU A 111 -11.31 1.41 20.40
CA GLU A 111 -10.06 1.02 19.77
C GLU A 111 -9.67 -0.40 20.14
N GLN A 112 -9.38 -1.22 19.12
CA GLN A 112 -8.88 -2.58 19.28
C GLN A 112 -7.64 -2.79 18.42
N VAL A 113 -6.63 -3.45 18.97
CA VAL A 113 -5.45 -3.85 18.19
C VAL A 113 -5.90 -4.83 17.12
N TYR A 114 -5.64 -4.51 15.86
CA TYR A 114 -5.95 -5.40 14.77
C TYR A 114 -4.80 -6.34 14.51
N THR A 115 -5.10 -7.60 14.77
CA THR A 115 -4.30 -8.71 14.32
C THR A 115 -5.10 -9.35 13.22
N GLU A 116 -4.54 -9.43 12.02
CA GLU A 116 -5.16 -10.21 10.97
C GLU A 116 -5.23 -11.67 11.45
N PRO A 117 -6.41 -12.31 11.42
CA PRO A 117 -6.47 -13.74 11.61
C PRO A 117 -5.57 -14.36 10.53
N GLU A 118 -4.55 -15.10 10.98
CA GLU A 118 -3.62 -15.76 10.07
C GLU A 118 -4.42 -16.45 8.98
N PRO A 119 -4.16 -16.17 7.68
CA PRO A 119 -4.87 -16.84 6.62
C PRO A 119 -4.71 -18.33 6.89
N ALA A 120 -5.83 -19.04 7.07
CA ALA A 120 -5.81 -20.48 7.24
C ALA A 120 -4.87 -21.03 6.15
N PRO A 121 -3.84 -21.81 6.52
CA PRO A 121 -2.77 -22.17 5.61
C PRO A 121 -3.39 -22.60 4.30
N ALA A 122 -3.06 -21.87 3.23
CA ALA A 122 -3.53 -22.22 1.90
C ALA A 122 -3.18 -23.70 1.73
N ALA A 123 -4.20 -24.54 1.53
CA ALA A 123 -3.99 -25.96 1.29
C ALA A 123 -2.89 -26.06 0.22
N PRO A 124 -1.84 -26.86 0.45
CA PRO A 124 -0.69 -26.92 -0.44
C PRO A 124 -1.22 -27.07 -1.87
N ALA A 125 -0.84 -26.14 -2.74
CA ALA A 125 -1.20 -26.20 -4.14
C ALA A 125 -0.85 -27.60 -4.64
N ALA A 126 -1.86 -28.33 -5.13
CA ALA A 126 -1.63 -29.63 -5.75
C ALA A 126 -0.53 -29.43 -6.81
N PRO A 127 0.50 -30.30 -6.85
CA PRO A 127 1.60 -30.14 -7.78
C PRO A 127 1.02 -29.95 -9.18
N ALA A 128 1.44 -28.87 -9.84
CA ALA A 128 1.10 -28.60 -11.22
C ALA A 128 1.34 -29.88 -12.02
N ALA A 129 0.28 -30.37 -12.68
CA ALA A 129 0.41 -31.48 -13.61
C ALA A 129 1.55 -31.14 -14.58
N ALA A 130 2.51 -32.07 -14.70
CA ALA A 130 3.62 -31.94 -15.63
C ALA A 130 3.08 -31.51 -17.00
N PRO A 131 3.79 -30.63 -17.74
CA PRO A 131 3.40 -30.30 -19.09
C PRO A 131 3.22 -31.60 -19.87
N ALA A 132 2.02 -31.79 -20.43
CA ALA A 132 1.77 -32.87 -21.36
C ALA A 132 2.86 -32.78 -22.43
N ALA A 133 3.68 -33.82 -22.52
CA ALA A 133 4.73 -33.91 -23.51
C ALA A 133 4.08 -33.66 -24.88
N GLU A 134 4.49 -32.57 -25.51
CA GLU A 134 4.16 -32.27 -26.89
C GLU A 134 4.58 -33.49 -27.71
N ALA A 135 3.61 -34.10 -28.39
CA ALA A 135 3.83 -35.29 -29.18
C ALA A 135 4.97 -35.02 -30.16
N ALA A 136 6.02 -35.84 -30.10
CA ALA A 136 7.15 -35.75 -31.01
C ALA A 136 6.65 -35.77 -32.47
N PRO A 137 7.18 -34.91 -33.36
CA PRO A 137 6.81 -34.94 -34.77
C PRO A 137 7.13 -36.33 -35.35
N VAL A 138 6.11 -36.93 -35.96
CA VAL A 138 6.21 -38.20 -36.69
C VAL A 138 7.27 -38.04 -37.80
N PRO A 139 8.25 -38.95 -37.94
CA PRO A 139 9.23 -38.88 -39.02
C PRO A 139 8.54 -38.90 -40.38
N ALA A 140 8.82 -37.89 -41.20
CA ALA A 140 8.41 -37.89 -42.60
C ALA A 140 9.03 -39.10 -43.32
N ALA A 141 8.18 -39.89 -43.97
CA ALA A 141 8.59 -41.03 -44.79
C ALA A 141 9.59 -40.59 -45.86
N ALA A 142 10.74 -41.27 -45.93
CA ALA A 142 11.75 -41.05 -46.95
C ALA A 142 11.17 -41.37 -48.35
N PRO A 143 11.43 -40.53 -49.37
CA PRO A 143 10.99 -40.81 -50.74
C PRO A 143 11.70 -42.05 -51.31
N ALA A 144 10.94 -42.87 -52.03
CA ALA A 144 11.45 -44.07 -52.71
C ALA A 144 12.55 -43.72 -53.73
N PRO A 145 13.56 -44.59 -53.92
CA PRO A 145 14.68 -44.33 -54.81
C PRO A 145 14.23 -44.27 -56.29
N ALA A 146 14.72 -43.27 -57.02
CA ALA A 146 14.52 -43.14 -58.46
C ALA A 146 15.33 -44.20 -59.24
N PRO A 147 14.83 -44.67 -60.41
CA PRO A 147 15.52 -45.68 -61.21
C PRO A 147 16.87 -45.17 -61.75
N GLN A 148 17.94 -45.93 -61.53
CA GLN A 148 19.24 -45.66 -62.14
C GLN A 148 19.19 -45.92 -63.65
N ALA A 149 19.65 -44.96 -64.44
CA ALA A 149 19.92 -45.16 -65.87
C ALA A 149 21.31 -45.82 -66.01
N ASP A 150 21.33 -46.99 -66.63
CA ASP A 150 22.53 -47.78 -66.93
C ASP A 150 23.34 -47.12 -68.06
N PRO A 151 24.60 -46.71 -67.83
CA PRO A 151 25.38 -45.98 -68.83
C PRO A 151 26.08 -46.88 -69.87
N ASN A 152 25.84 -48.20 -69.92
CA ASN A 152 26.51 -49.09 -70.88
C ASN A 152 25.55 -49.88 -71.78
N LYS A 153 24.59 -49.16 -72.39
CA LYS A 153 23.91 -49.64 -73.59
C LYS A 153 24.30 -48.78 -74.80
N HIS A 154 25.24 -49.32 -75.58
CA HIS A 154 25.50 -48.96 -76.97
C HIS A 154 24.35 -49.41 -77.88
#